data_AF-A0A414RCP3-F1
#
_entry.id   AF-A0A414RCP3-F1
#
_cell.length_a   1.000
_cell.length_b   1.000
_cell.length_c   1.000
_cell.angle_alpha   90.00
_cell.angle_beta   90.00
_cell.angle_gamma   90.00
#
_symmetry.space_group_name_H-M   'P 1'
#
loop_
_entity.id
_entity.type
_entity.pdbx_description
1 polymer ?
#
loop_
_entity_poly.entity_id
_entity_poly.type
_entity_poly.pdbx_seq_one_letter_code
_entity_poly.pdbx_strand_id
1 'polypeptide(L)'
;MKQIKHNLKFIISIVILIMVTFITNCYLVKADETKNPSINSTITFYGNMSNKKGIILKWSKVPKSKGYVIYRNNKKIATIKSNKIKSYTDKKVKAGKKYTYQIAPYTKVKGKKALGVKSYKIRVKATKRNGKKSILQEW
;
A
#
# COMPACT_ATOMS: atom_id res chain seq x y z
N MET A 1 49.39 21.59 47.43
CA MET A 1 48.99 21.83 46.01
C MET A 1 48.86 20.56 45.15
N LYS A 2 49.63 19.47 45.38
CA LYS A 2 49.55 18.22 44.58
C LYS A 2 48.23 17.45 44.79
N GLN A 3 47.71 17.43 46.02
CA GLN A 3 46.44 16.76 46.38
C GLN A 3 45.20 17.38 45.71
N ILE A 4 45.14 18.71 45.60
CA ILE A 4 44.04 19.42 44.95
C ILE A 4 44.02 19.12 43.45
N LYS A 5 45.19 19.03 42.81
CA LYS A 5 45.32 18.63 41.40
C LYS A 5 44.88 17.18 41.18
N HIS A 6 45.12 16.29 42.14
CA HIS A 6 44.67 14.89 42.09
C HIS A 6 43.15 14.78 42.24
N ASN A 7 42.57 15.48 43.21
CA ASN A 7 41.11 15.52 43.42
C ASN A 7 40.39 16.18 42.24
N LEU A 8 40.98 17.20 41.62
CA LEU A 8 40.42 17.84 40.43
C LEU A 8 40.42 16.90 39.21
N LYS A 9 41.51 16.14 39.01
CA LYS A 9 41.57 15.11 37.95
C LYS A 9 40.55 13.98 38.20
N PHE A 10 40.34 13.60 39.45
CA PHE A 10 39.34 12.60 39.83
C PHE A 10 37.91 13.09 39.57
N ILE A 11 37.60 14.33 39.95
CA ILE A 11 36.29 14.96 39.71
C ILE A 11 36.01 15.09 38.20
N ILE A 12 36.99 15.54 37.41
CA ILE A 12 36.86 15.65 35.94
C ILE A 12 36.62 14.27 35.31
N SER A 13 37.29 13.22 35.80
CA SER A 13 37.10 11.85 35.31
C SER A 13 35.68 11.33 35.55
N ILE A 14 35.07 11.66 36.69
CA ILE A 14 33.68 11.26 37.02
C ILE A 14 32.69 11.99 36.12
N VAL A 15 32.89 13.29 35.85
CA VAL A 15 32.02 14.07 34.95
C VAL A 15 32.09 13.53 33.52
N ILE A 16 33.28 13.18 33.03
CA ILE A 16 33.45 12.57 31.69
C ILE A 16 32.70 11.23 31.61
N LEU A 17 32.77 10.39 32.65
CA LEU A 17 32.05 9.12 32.70
C LEU A 17 30.52 9.29 32.66
N ILE A 18 29.98 10.30 33.35
CA ILE A 18 28.53 10.62 33.34
C ILE A 18 28.10 11.16 31.98
N MET A 19 28.94 11.95 31.31
CA MET A 19 28.64 12.43 29.95
C MET A 19 28.65 11.29 28.93
N VAL A 20 29.59 10.33 29.05
CA VAL A 20 29.65 9.15 28.19
C VAL A 20 28.42 8.25 28.36
N THR A 21 27.88 8.11 29.58
CA THR A 21 26.66 7.32 29.82
C THR A 21 25.38 8.02 29.33
N PHE A 22 25.33 9.35 29.38
CA PHE A 22 24.25 10.13 28.76
C PHE A 22 24.28 10.01 27.24
N ILE A 23 25.49 10.06 26.65
CA ILE A 23 25.71 9.85 25.23
C ILE A 23 25.31 8.42 24.81
N THR A 24 25.65 7.36 25.57
CA THR A 24 25.22 5.98 25.25
C THR A 24 23.72 5.74 25.42
N ASN A 25 23.03 6.45 26.33
CA ASN A 25 21.56 6.44 26.38
C ASN A 25 20.91 7.11 25.15
N CYS A 26 21.62 8.02 24.46
CA CYS A 26 21.19 8.53 23.15
C CYS A 26 21.41 7.54 22.00
N TYR A 27 22.15 6.45 22.20
CA TYR A 27 22.42 5.43 21.17
C TYR A 27 21.48 4.22 21.18
N LEU A 28 20.55 4.10 22.15
CA LEU A 28 19.48 3.09 22.14
C LEU A 28 18.10 3.65 21.77
N VAL A 29 18.05 4.80 21.09
CA VAL A 29 16.99 5.04 20.12
C VAL A 29 17.30 4.14 18.92
N LYS A 30 16.76 2.91 18.96
CA LYS A 30 16.62 2.09 17.76
C LYS A 30 16.00 2.97 16.69
N ALA A 31 16.66 3.02 15.54
CA ALA A 31 16.12 3.59 14.33
C ALA A 31 14.68 3.09 14.12
N ASP A 32 13.69 3.93 14.42
CA ASP A 32 12.54 3.99 13.53
C ASP A 32 13.09 4.66 12.29
N GLU A 33 13.23 3.84 11.25
CA GLU A 33 13.71 4.22 9.95
C GLU A 33 13.09 5.56 9.53
N THR A 34 13.95 6.55 9.33
CA THR A 34 13.74 7.54 8.28
C THR A 34 13.67 6.80 6.95
N LYS A 35 12.53 6.15 6.66
CA LYS A 35 12.13 5.91 5.27
C LYS A 35 11.74 7.28 4.74
N ASN A 36 12.72 7.94 4.14
CA ASN A 36 12.54 8.88 3.04
C ASN A 36 11.08 8.88 2.51
N PRO A 37 10.28 9.95 2.65
CA PRO A 37 8.95 10.00 2.07
C PRO A 37 9.06 10.21 0.55
N SER A 38 9.62 9.23 -0.15
CA SER A 38 9.76 9.18 -1.61
C SER A 38 9.85 7.73 -2.07
N ILE A 39 8.83 6.94 -1.74
CA ILE A 39 8.26 6.06 -2.76
C ILE A 39 6.79 6.43 -2.76
N ASN A 40 6.35 7.15 -3.80
CA ASN A 40 4.94 7.32 -4.13
C ASN A 40 4.22 6.01 -3.80
N SER A 41 3.32 6.02 -2.81
CA SER A 41 2.75 4.82 -2.20
C SER A 41 2.14 3.91 -3.27
N THR A 42 2.95 3.00 -3.80
CA THR A 42 2.65 2.34 -5.06
C THR A 42 1.62 1.27 -4.77
N ILE A 43 0.38 1.57 -5.09
CA ILE A 43 -0.72 0.63 -4.96
C ILE A 43 -0.41 -0.53 -5.91
N THR A 44 -0.07 -1.70 -5.35
CA THR A 44 0.03 -2.93 -6.12
C THR A 44 -1.36 -3.20 -6.68
N PHE A 45 -1.53 -3.05 -7.99
CA PHE A 45 -2.83 -3.16 -8.65
C PHE A 45 -2.69 -3.95 -9.94
N TYR A 46 -3.28 -5.13 -9.98
CA TYR A 46 -3.19 -6.02 -11.13
C TYR A 46 -4.57 -6.57 -11.48
N GLY A 47 -4.68 -7.07 -12.71
CA GLY A 47 -5.93 -7.56 -13.25
C GLY A 47 -5.72 -8.74 -14.17
N ASN A 48 -6.51 -9.79 -14.00
CA ASN A 48 -6.45 -10.98 -14.82
C ASN A 48 -7.86 -11.36 -15.30
N MET A 49 -7.94 -11.91 -16.51
CA MET A 49 -9.20 -12.44 -17.01
C MET A 49 -9.53 -13.75 -16.27
N SER A 50 -10.82 -13.95 -15.97
CA SER A 50 -11.39 -15.20 -15.50
C SER A 50 -12.45 -15.68 -16.48
N ASN A 51 -12.26 -16.90 -16.98
CA ASN A 51 -13.14 -17.51 -17.99
C ASN A 51 -14.61 -17.59 -17.56
N LYS A 52 -14.91 -17.62 -16.25
CA LYS A 52 -16.28 -17.66 -15.73
C LYS A 52 -16.76 -16.30 -15.22
N LYS A 53 -15.87 -15.49 -14.65
CA LYS A 53 -16.24 -14.34 -13.81
C LYS A 53 -16.04 -12.98 -14.50
N GLY A 54 -15.29 -12.88 -15.60
CA GLY A 54 -14.90 -11.59 -16.21
C GLY A 54 -13.50 -11.15 -15.77
N ILE A 55 -13.18 -9.86 -15.79
CA ILE A 55 -11.86 -9.38 -15.37
C ILE A 55 -11.85 -9.22 -13.84
N ILE A 56 -10.98 -9.97 -13.18
CA ILE A 56 -10.75 -9.87 -11.73
C ILE A 56 -9.62 -8.87 -11.51
N LEU A 57 -9.91 -7.82 -10.75
CA LEU A 57 -8.97 -6.80 -10.31
C LEU A 57 -8.62 -7.07 -8.86
N LYS A 58 -7.34 -7.00 -8.51
CA LYS A 58 -6.83 -7.20 -7.14
C LYS A 58 -5.84 -6.13 -6.78
N TRP A 59 -5.78 -5.78 -5.50
CA TRP A 59 -4.86 -4.78 -4.99
C TRP A 59 -4.38 -5.00 -3.56
N SER A 60 -3.27 -4.36 -3.22
CA SER A 60 -2.78 -4.25 -1.84
C SER A 60 -3.58 -3.21 -1.03
N LYS A 61 -3.68 -3.44 0.27
CA LYS A 61 -4.37 -2.51 1.18
C LYS A 61 -3.60 -1.18 1.24
N VAL A 62 -4.29 -0.07 1.02
CA VAL A 62 -3.71 1.27 1.25
C VAL A 62 -3.99 1.69 2.70
N PRO A 63 -2.95 1.99 3.51
CA PRO A 63 -3.12 2.47 4.89
C PRO A 63 -4.01 3.71 4.96
N LYS A 64 -4.78 3.84 6.05
CA LYS A 64 -5.69 4.99 6.33
C LYS A 64 -6.82 5.21 5.31
N SER A 65 -6.88 4.45 4.20
CA SER A 65 -7.99 4.52 3.25
C SER A 65 -9.29 4.06 3.89
N LYS A 66 -10.41 4.70 3.51
CA LYS A 66 -11.77 4.26 3.85
C LYS A 66 -12.36 3.34 2.78
N GLY A 67 -11.76 3.32 1.59
CA GLY A 67 -12.20 2.50 0.48
C GLY A 67 -11.47 2.85 -0.81
N TYR A 68 -12.01 2.38 -1.93
CA TYR A 68 -11.40 2.53 -3.24
C TYR A 68 -12.41 2.93 -4.31
N VAL A 69 -11.94 3.60 -5.35
CA VAL A 69 -12.69 3.90 -6.58
C VAL A 69 -11.96 3.25 -7.74
N ILE A 70 -12.69 2.43 -8.51
CA ILE A 70 -12.14 1.69 -9.64
C ILE A 70 -12.60 2.35 -10.93
N TYR A 71 -11.65 2.54 -11.84
CA TYR A 71 -11.84 3.13 -13.15
C TYR A 71 -11.57 2.10 -14.24
N ARG A 72 -12.40 2.10 -15.29
CA ARG A 72 -12.20 1.36 -16.54
C ARG A 72 -12.28 2.35 -17.69
N ASN A 73 -11.26 2.40 -18.53
CA ASN A 73 -11.13 3.35 -19.63
C ASN A 73 -11.42 4.79 -19.14
N ASN A 74 -10.78 5.17 -18.03
CA ASN A 74 -10.94 6.45 -17.32
C ASN A 74 -12.33 6.75 -16.74
N LYS A 75 -13.32 5.86 -16.91
CA LYS A 75 -14.67 6.01 -16.33
C LYS A 75 -14.80 5.22 -15.03
N LYS A 76 -15.39 5.83 -14.00
CA LYS A 76 -15.68 5.16 -12.72
C LYS A 76 -16.67 4.01 -12.95
N ILE A 77 -16.33 2.81 -12.46
CA ILE A 77 -17.21 1.63 -12.55
C ILE A 77 -17.62 1.09 -11.19
N ALA A 78 -16.87 1.39 -10.13
CA ALA A 78 -17.17 0.91 -8.78
C ALA A 78 -16.63 1.83 -7.69
N THR A 79 -17.29 1.82 -6.55
CA THR A 79 -16.78 2.36 -5.28
C THR A 79 -16.83 1.25 -4.23
N ILE A 80 -15.66 0.86 -3.73
CA ILE A 80 -15.50 -0.14 -2.68
C ILE A 80 -15.52 0.61 -1.35
N LYS A 81 -16.54 0.39 -0.53
CA LYS A 81 -16.77 1.15 0.72
C LYS A 81 -15.93 0.68 1.92
N SER A 82 -15.10 -0.34 1.73
CA SER A 82 -14.29 -0.95 2.78
C SER A 82 -12.85 -1.13 2.31
N ASN A 83 -11.90 -0.76 3.16
CA ASN A 83 -10.48 -0.98 2.92
C ASN A 83 -10.02 -2.44 3.19
N LYS A 84 -10.94 -3.31 3.61
CA LYS A 84 -10.70 -4.76 3.80
C LYS A 84 -10.92 -5.54 2.51
N ILE A 85 -11.75 -5.02 1.60
CA ILE A 85 -11.99 -5.64 0.29
C ILE A 85 -10.80 -5.29 -0.63
N LYS A 86 -10.19 -6.34 -1.17
CA LYS A 86 -8.96 -6.27 -1.99
C LYS A 86 -9.16 -6.83 -3.40
N SER A 87 -10.40 -7.10 -3.79
CA SER A 87 -10.74 -7.61 -5.11
C SER A 87 -12.07 -7.08 -5.62
N TYR A 88 -12.19 -6.97 -6.93
CA TYR A 88 -13.41 -6.62 -7.62
C TYR A 88 -13.46 -7.35 -8.97
N THR A 89 -14.63 -7.85 -9.34
CA THR A 89 -14.82 -8.53 -10.62
C THR A 89 -15.65 -7.67 -11.56
N ASP A 90 -15.05 -7.20 -12.66
CA ASP A 90 -15.76 -6.54 -13.74
C ASP A 90 -16.43 -7.57 -14.66
N LYS A 91 -17.70 -7.86 -14.38
CA LYS A 91 -18.53 -8.78 -15.16
C LYS A 91 -19.06 -8.15 -16.46
N LYS A 92 -18.94 -6.84 -16.67
CA LYS A 92 -19.53 -6.12 -17.82
C LYS A 92 -18.60 -6.04 -19.03
N VAL A 93 -17.43 -6.68 -18.96
CA VAL A 93 -16.47 -6.75 -20.06
C VAL A 93 -16.99 -7.62 -21.20
N LYS A 94 -16.70 -7.21 -22.44
CA LYS A 94 -17.03 -7.98 -23.65
C LYS A 94 -15.78 -8.68 -24.18
N ALA A 95 -15.93 -9.94 -24.57
CA ALA A 95 -14.84 -10.74 -25.14
C ALA A 95 -14.23 -10.05 -26.38
N GLY A 96 -12.93 -10.26 -26.59
CA GLY A 96 -12.16 -9.64 -27.68
C GLY A 96 -11.71 -8.21 -27.39
N LYS A 97 -12.33 -7.50 -26.42
CA LYS A 97 -11.98 -6.11 -26.12
C LYS A 97 -10.81 -5.98 -25.14
N LYS A 98 -9.99 -4.96 -25.35
CA LYS A 98 -8.96 -4.52 -24.39
C LYS A 98 -9.53 -3.40 -23.51
N TYR A 99 -9.23 -3.46 -22.22
CA TYR A 99 -9.65 -2.47 -21.25
C TYR A 99 -8.44 -1.97 -20.46
N THR A 100 -8.46 -0.70 -20.09
CA THR A 100 -7.48 -0.13 -19.16
C THR A 100 -8.12 0.06 -17.80
N TYR A 101 -7.40 -0.24 -16.73
CA TYR A 101 -7.89 -0.05 -15.36
C TYR A 101 -6.93 0.78 -14.53
N GLN A 102 -7.51 1.53 -13.59
CA GLN A 102 -6.82 2.23 -12.51
C GLN A 102 -7.67 2.15 -11.24
N ILE A 103 -7.01 2.26 -10.10
CA ILE A 103 -7.68 2.34 -8.80
C ILE A 103 -7.18 3.56 -8.04
N ALA A 104 -8.08 4.26 -7.34
CA ALA A 104 -7.73 5.34 -6.41
C ALA A 104 -8.25 4.98 -5.01
N PRO A 105 -7.43 5.08 -3.96
CA PRO A 105 -7.91 5.01 -2.59
C PRO A 105 -8.66 6.31 -2.29
N TYR A 106 -9.54 6.28 -1.30
CA TYR A 106 -10.16 7.51 -0.81
C TYR A 106 -10.23 7.53 0.72
N THR A 107 -10.21 8.73 1.26
CA THR A 107 -10.49 9.02 2.68
C THR A 107 -11.77 9.84 2.79
N LYS A 108 -12.21 10.08 4.04
CA LYS A 108 -13.29 11.03 4.32
C LYS A 108 -12.71 12.14 5.19
N VAL A 109 -12.76 13.38 4.70
CA VAL A 109 -12.34 14.57 5.44
C VAL A 109 -13.59 15.43 5.61
N LYS A 110 -14.00 15.70 6.85
CA LYS A 110 -15.23 16.46 7.17
C LYS A 110 -16.47 15.92 6.42
N GLY A 111 -16.64 14.59 6.39
CA GLY A 111 -17.74 13.91 5.68
C GLY A 111 -17.60 13.83 4.15
N LYS A 112 -16.72 14.62 3.52
CA LYS A 112 -16.50 14.64 2.07
C LYS A 112 -15.45 13.62 1.64
N LYS A 113 -15.65 13.01 0.47
CA LYS A 113 -14.72 12.03 -0.10
C LYS A 113 -13.52 12.75 -0.73
N ALA A 114 -12.32 12.47 -0.25
CA ALA A 114 -11.07 12.93 -0.85
C ALA A 114 -10.36 11.74 -1.54
N LEU A 115 -10.05 11.86 -2.82
CA LEU A 115 -9.33 10.82 -3.58
C LEU A 115 -7.82 10.96 -3.37
N GLY A 116 -7.14 9.83 -3.17
CA GLY A 116 -5.69 9.75 -3.20
C GLY A 116 -5.15 9.54 -4.62
N VAL A 117 -3.82 9.40 -4.70
CA VAL A 117 -3.10 9.13 -5.95
C VAL A 117 -3.61 7.84 -6.60
N LYS A 118 -3.87 7.87 -7.91
CA LYS A 118 -4.27 6.68 -8.69
C LYS A 118 -3.09 5.73 -8.83
N SER A 119 -3.38 4.44 -8.93
CA SER A 119 -2.41 3.44 -9.37
C SER A 119 -1.92 3.71 -10.79
N TYR A 120 -0.83 3.01 -11.15
CA TYR A 120 -0.48 2.81 -12.55
C TYR A 120 -1.64 2.21 -13.34
N LYS A 121 -1.65 2.48 -14.64
CA LYS A 121 -2.67 2.01 -15.58
C LYS A 121 -2.29 0.63 -16.09
N ILE A 122 -3.10 -0.37 -15.77
CA ILE A 122 -2.96 -1.72 -16.34
C ILE A 122 -3.84 -1.87 -17.58
N ARG A 123 -3.42 -2.74 -18.50
CA ARG A 123 -4.23 -3.14 -19.66
C ARG A 123 -4.52 -4.62 -19.58
N VAL A 124 -5.78 -5.00 -19.80
CA VAL A 124 -6.22 -6.39 -19.74
C VAL A 124 -7.13 -6.67 -20.94
N LYS A 125 -6.85 -7.77 -21.65
CA LYS A 125 -7.69 -8.26 -22.77
C LYS A 125 -8.74 -9.22 -22.21
N ALA A 126 -10.02 -8.96 -22.48
CA ALA A 126 -11.10 -9.88 -22.15
C ALA A 126 -11.15 -11.01 -23.19
N THR A 127 -10.99 -12.26 -22.75
CA THR A 127 -11.13 -13.45 -23.61
C THR A 127 -12.58 -13.93 -23.62
N LYS A 128 -12.91 -14.89 -24.50
CA LYS A 128 -14.22 -15.55 -24.47
C LYS A 128 -14.41 -16.22 -23.11
N ARG A 129 -15.61 -16.09 -22.53
CA ARG A 129 -15.98 -16.91 -21.39
C ARG A 129 -16.18 -18.32 -21.91
N ASN A 130 -15.43 -19.29 -21.39
CA ASN A 130 -15.77 -20.68 -21.65
C ASN A 130 -17.10 -20.92 -20.93
N GLY A 131 -18.20 -20.92 -21.70
CA GLY A 131 -19.42 -21.59 -21.26
C GLY A 131 -19.03 -23.01 -20.84
N LYS A 132 -19.74 -23.57 -19.86
CA LYS A 132 -19.61 -24.99 -19.49
C LYS A 132 -19.27 -25.79 -20.74
N LYS A 133 -18.16 -26.55 -20.73
CA LYS A 133 -18.08 -27.71 -21.61
C LYS A 133 -19.37 -28.47 -21.29
N SER A 134 -20.32 -28.48 -22.23
CA SER A 134 -21.54 -29.26 -22.10
C SER A 134 -21.05 -30.70 -22.06
N ILE A 135 -20.89 -31.25 -20.86
CA ILE A 135 -20.71 -32.69 -20.68
C ILE A 135 -22.14 -33.24 -20.76
N LEU A 136 -22.65 -33.28 -21.99
CA LEU A 136 -23.77 -34.10 -22.41
C LEU A 136 -23.31 -34.74 -23.70
N GLN A 137 -22.52 -35.80 -23.54
CA GLN A 137 -22.48 -36.90 -24.49
C GLN A 137 -22.01 -38.14 -23.73
N GLU A 138 -22.91 -39.12 -23.73
CA GLU A 138 -22.70 -40.56 -23.55
C GLU A 138 -22.38 -41.02 -22.12
N TRP A 139 -23.41 -41.49 -21.40
CA TRP A 139 -23.73 -42.91 -21.22
C TRP A 139 -25.25 -43.08 -21.14
#